data_AF-A0A844T5N6-F1
#
_entry.id   AF-A0A844T5N6-F1
#
_cell.length_a   1.000
_cell.length_b   1.000
_cell.length_c   1.000
_cell.angle_alpha   90.00
_cell.angle_beta   90.00
_cell.angle_gamma   90.00
#
_symmetry.space_group_name_H-M   'P 1'
#
loop_
_entity.id
_entity.type
_entity.pdbx_description
1 polymer ?
#
loop_
_entity_poly.entity_id
_entity_poly.type
_entity_poly.pdbx_seq_one_letter_code
_entity_poly.pdbx_strand_id
1 'polypeptide(L)'
;MGAAEVQIEDLRRRWPDVRTQELPSGAILVTIGSISLPPGWSRAATSIRFLVPTGYPFAAPDCFWADNDLLLEGGRMPCSAGNNNMIPEAAEPGLWFSWHVQAWNPNRDTLSSWMNAIADRLRRLQ
;
A
#
# COMPACT_ATOMS: atom_id res chain seq x y z
N MET A 1 -20.88 3.38 -10.90
CA MET A 1 -19.46 3.24 -10.54
C MET A 1 -19.38 3.45 -9.05
N GLY A 2 -18.83 2.48 -8.29
CA GLY A 2 -18.69 2.61 -6.85
C GLY A 2 -17.58 3.58 -6.47
N ALA A 3 -17.49 3.91 -5.19
CA ALA A 3 -16.50 4.86 -4.69
C ALA A 3 -15.05 4.32 -4.90
N ALA A 4 -14.86 3.00 -4.79
CA ALA A 4 -13.56 2.37 -5.01
C ALA A 4 -13.07 2.58 -6.44
N GLU A 5 -13.89 2.31 -7.45
CA GLU A 5 -13.47 2.39 -8.86
C GLU A 5 -13.14 3.83 -9.27
N VAL A 6 -13.95 4.81 -8.84
CA VAL A 6 -13.67 6.24 -9.08
C VAL A 6 -12.31 6.61 -8.51
N GLN A 7 -12.02 6.22 -7.27
CA GLN A 7 -10.78 6.59 -6.60
C GLN A 7 -9.55 5.80 -7.08
N ILE A 8 -9.74 4.58 -7.60
CA ILE A 8 -8.69 3.85 -8.31
C ILE A 8 -8.31 4.58 -9.60
N GLU A 9 -9.28 5.16 -10.31
CA GLU A 9 -9.00 5.96 -11.50
C GLU A 9 -8.26 7.26 -11.13
N ASP A 10 -8.61 7.89 -10.01
CA ASP A 10 -7.86 9.02 -9.45
C ASP A 10 -6.42 8.65 -9.08
N LEU A 11 -6.20 7.44 -8.53
CA LEU A 11 -4.87 6.90 -8.27
C LEU A 11 -4.07 6.73 -9.57
N ARG A 12 -4.66 6.16 -10.63
CA ARG A 12 -3.99 5.97 -11.94
C ARG A 12 -3.53 7.28 -12.56
N ARG A 13 -4.28 8.37 -12.35
CA ARG A 13 -3.87 9.70 -12.82
C ARG A 13 -2.64 10.25 -12.10
N ARG A 14 -2.38 9.82 -10.85
CA ARG A 14 -1.22 10.23 -10.04
C ARG A 14 -0.05 9.27 -10.17
N TRP A 15 -0.34 7.97 -10.27
CA TRP A 15 0.62 6.89 -10.39
C TRP A 15 0.26 6.05 -11.62
N PRO A 16 0.98 6.21 -12.75
CA PRO A 16 0.57 5.59 -14.02
C PRO A 16 0.68 4.06 -14.00
N ASP A 17 1.49 3.47 -13.13
CA ASP A 17 1.64 2.02 -13.00
C ASP A 17 0.79 1.44 -11.86
N VAL A 18 -0.51 1.77 -11.86
CA VAL A 18 -1.50 1.20 -10.92
C VAL A 18 -2.23 0.05 -11.58
N ARG A 19 -2.09 -1.15 -11.01
CA ARG A 19 -2.81 -2.38 -11.38
C ARG A 19 -3.77 -2.77 -10.28
N THR A 20 -4.85 -3.45 -10.64
CA THR A 20 -5.87 -3.90 -9.69
C THR A 20 -6.27 -5.34 -9.97
N GLN A 21 -6.48 -6.12 -8.93
CA GLN A 21 -6.97 -7.49 -9.00
C GLN A 21 -8.12 -7.65 -7.99
N GLU A 22 -9.29 -8.08 -8.45
CA GLU A 22 -10.37 -8.51 -7.56
C GLU A 22 -10.01 -9.86 -6.93
N LEU A 23 -10.23 -9.97 -5.62
CA LEU A 23 -9.95 -11.17 -4.83
C LEU A 23 -11.25 -11.97 -4.59
N PRO A 24 -11.17 -13.28 -4.31
CA PRO A 24 -12.34 -14.11 -4.01
C PRO A 24 -13.26 -13.56 -2.91
N SER A 25 -12.73 -12.84 -1.91
CA SER A 25 -13.49 -12.15 -0.86
C SER A 25 -14.26 -10.91 -1.32
N GLY A 26 -14.05 -10.45 -2.56
CA GLY A 26 -14.57 -9.18 -3.07
C GLY A 26 -13.73 -7.96 -2.71
N ALA A 27 -12.63 -8.13 -1.98
CA ALA A 27 -11.62 -7.09 -1.82
C ALA A 27 -10.89 -6.84 -3.14
N ILE A 28 -10.31 -5.65 -3.30
CA ILE A 28 -9.48 -5.31 -4.46
C ILE A 28 -8.05 -5.14 -3.99
N LEU A 29 -7.14 -5.95 -4.53
CA LEU A 29 -5.71 -5.70 -4.40
C LEU A 29 -5.31 -4.58 -5.36
N VAL A 30 -4.76 -3.50 -4.82
CA VAL A 30 -4.20 -2.39 -5.58
C VAL A 30 -2.68 -2.50 -5.53
N THR A 31 -2.03 -2.48 -6.70
CA THR A 31 -0.58 -2.54 -6.85
C THR A 31 -0.09 -1.29 -7.58
N ILE A 32 0.78 -0.52 -6.95
CA ILE A 32 1.52 0.60 -7.53
C ILE A 32 2.93 0.10 -7.82
N GLY A 33 3.29 -0.02 -9.10
CA GLY A 33 4.50 -0.74 -9.50
C GLY A 33 5.82 -0.05 -9.14
N SER A 34 5.82 1.28 -8.95
CA SER A 34 7.02 1.99 -8.52
C SER A 34 6.71 3.31 -7.83
N ILE A 35 7.26 3.49 -6.63
CA ILE A 35 7.37 4.78 -5.95
C ILE A 35 8.82 5.05 -5.55
N SER A 36 9.23 6.32 -5.64
CA SER A 36 10.56 6.74 -5.20
C SER A 36 10.68 6.71 -3.69
N LEU A 37 11.80 6.18 -3.21
CA LEU A 37 12.17 6.15 -1.81
C LEU A 37 13.26 7.21 -1.54
N PRO A 38 13.27 7.85 -0.35
CA PRO A 38 14.36 8.73 0.02
C PRO A 38 15.67 7.94 0.23
N PRO A 39 16.82 8.63 0.34
CA PRO A 39 18.06 8.01 0.84
C PRO A 39 17.84 7.33 2.20
N GLY A 40 18.60 6.27 2.47
CA GLY A 40 18.48 5.46 3.70
C GLY A 40 17.70 4.15 3.53
N TRP A 41 17.14 3.91 2.34
CA TRP A 41 16.65 2.59 1.91
C TRP A 41 17.70 1.87 1.06
N SER A 42 17.64 0.53 1.04
CA SER A 42 18.50 -0.33 0.20
C SER A 42 18.22 -0.21 -1.30
N ARG A 43 17.07 0.37 -1.68
CA ARG A 43 16.64 0.61 -3.06
C ARG A 43 16.11 2.04 -3.19
N ALA A 44 16.29 2.63 -4.37
CA ALA A 44 15.78 3.98 -4.68
C ALA A 44 14.27 4.01 -4.97
N ALA A 45 13.66 2.84 -5.20
CA ALA A 45 12.23 2.71 -5.44
C ALA A 45 11.73 1.33 -4.99
N THR A 46 10.42 1.25 -4.75
CA THR A 46 9.73 -0.02 -4.46
C THR A 46 8.32 -0.02 -5.03
N SER A 47 7.75 -1.19 -5.24
CA SER A 47 6.31 -1.34 -5.46
C SER A 47 5.55 -1.25 -4.13
N ILE A 48 4.28 -0.86 -4.20
CA ILE A 48 3.37 -0.83 -3.04
C ILE A 48 2.11 -1.59 -3.37
N ARG A 49 1.66 -2.39 -2.41
CA ARG A 49 0.43 -3.17 -2.50
C ARG A 49 -0.43 -2.93 -1.27
N PHE A 50 -1.73 -2.74 -1.45
CA PHE A 50 -2.67 -2.68 -0.33
C PHE A 50 -4.05 -3.20 -0.76
N LEU A 51 -4.87 -3.56 0.21
CA LEU A 51 -6.23 -4.04 -0.02
C LEU A 51 -7.24 -2.91 0.13
N VAL A 52 -8.14 -2.80 -0.84
CA VAL A 52 -9.40 -2.06 -0.70
C VAL A 52 -10.44 -3.07 -0.19
N PRO A 53 -10.96 -2.90 1.03
CA PRO A 53 -11.90 -3.86 1.61
C PRO A 53 -13.27 -3.78 0.94
N THR A 54 -14.04 -4.86 0.97
CA THR A 54 -15.42 -4.93 0.40
C THR A 54 -16.37 -3.86 0.98
N GLY A 55 -16.10 -3.37 2.20
CA GLY A 55 -16.88 -2.30 2.84
C GLY A 55 -16.44 -0.87 2.49
N TYR A 56 -15.50 -0.68 1.57
CA TYR A 56 -15.00 0.64 1.19
C TYR A 56 -16.12 1.54 0.62
N PRO A 57 -16.23 2.83 1.01
CA PRO A 57 -15.28 3.59 1.82
C PRO A 57 -15.55 3.54 3.33
N PHE A 58 -16.61 2.87 3.81
CA PHE A 58 -16.91 2.83 5.25
C PHE A 58 -15.96 1.92 6.03
N ALA A 59 -15.38 0.92 5.38
CA ALA A 59 -14.23 0.17 5.87
C ALA A 59 -12.94 0.82 5.32
N ALA A 60 -12.05 1.20 6.23
CA ALA A 60 -10.77 1.80 5.88
C ALA A 60 -9.79 0.73 5.32
N PRO A 61 -8.91 1.09 4.38
CA PRO A 61 -7.72 0.31 4.09
C PRO A 61 -6.87 0.13 5.35
N ASP A 62 -6.17 -1.00 5.45
CA ASP A 62 -5.30 -1.30 6.57
C ASP A 62 -4.05 -2.03 6.10
N CYS A 63 -2.92 -1.68 6.73
CA CYS A 63 -1.60 -2.21 6.38
C CYS A 63 -1.24 -2.06 4.88
N PHE A 64 0.01 -2.37 4.55
CA PHE A 64 0.44 -2.44 3.15
C PHE A 64 1.66 -3.34 3.01
N TRP A 65 2.00 -3.67 1.76
CA TRP A 65 3.20 -4.43 1.42
C TRP A 65 4.08 -3.62 0.48
N ALA A 66 5.39 -3.69 0.67
CA ALA A 66 6.40 -3.28 -0.29
C ALA A 66 7.06 -4.51 -0.93
N ASP A 67 8.07 -4.30 -1.78
CA ASP A 67 8.89 -5.42 -2.29
C ASP A 67 9.51 -6.20 -1.13
N ASN A 68 9.46 -7.54 -1.24
CA ASN A 68 9.83 -8.46 -0.15
C ASN A 68 11.28 -8.30 0.36
N ASP A 69 12.17 -7.82 -0.51
CA ASP A 69 13.59 -7.65 -0.24
C ASP A 69 13.98 -6.20 0.12
N LEU A 70 12.98 -5.31 0.30
CA LEU A 70 13.23 -3.94 0.69
C LEU A 70 13.74 -3.90 2.14
N LEU A 71 14.93 -3.33 2.32
CA LEU A 71 15.55 -3.13 3.63
C LEU A 71 15.94 -1.66 3.80
N LEU A 72 16.25 -1.26 5.03
CA LEU A 72 17.01 -0.04 5.27
C LEU A 72 18.44 -0.18 4.75
N GLU A 73 19.09 0.95 4.52
CA GLU A 73 20.52 1.01 4.26
C GLU A 73 21.29 0.27 5.38
N GLY A 74 22.26 -0.55 4.97
CA GLY A 74 22.97 -1.46 5.87
C GLY A 74 22.24 -2.79 6.16
N GLY A 75 21.13 -3.09 5.47
CA GLY A 75 20.47 -4.40 5.50
C GLY A 75 19.58 -4.65 6.72
N ARG A 76 19.23 -3.60 7.47
CA ARG A 76 18.33 -3.70 8.62
C ARG A 76 16.86 -3.77 8.19
N MET A 77 16.07 -4.55 8.90
CA MET A 77 14.61 -4.56 8.72
C MET A 77 14.01 -3.25 9.25
N PRO A 78 13.11 -2.58 8.51
CA PRO A 78 12.40 -1.42 9.05
C PRO A 78 11.44 -1.80 10.18
N CYS A 79 11.13 -0.84 11.03
CA CYS A 79 10.23 -1.04 12.17
C CYS A 79 8.79 -1.37 11.72
N SER A 80 8.13 -2.23 12.50
CA SER A 80 6.78 -2.73 12.23
C SER A 80 6.63 -3.42 10.87
N ALA A 81 7.71 -4.04 10.38
CA ALA A 81 7.72 -4.75 9.12
C ALA A 81 8.13 -6.23 9.26
N GLY A 82 7.62 -7.07 8.36
CA GLY A 82 7.95 -8.48 8.27
C GLY A 82 8.01 -8.96 6.83
N ASN A 83 9.11 -9.61 6.45
CA ASN A 83 9.25 -10.22 5.14
C ASN A 83 8.49 -11.54 5.03
N ASN A 84 8.38 -12.05 3.81
CA ASN A 84 7.69 -13.30 3.45
C ASN A 84 6.25 -13.36 3.95
N ASN A 85 5.63 -12.21 4.16
CA ASN A 85 4.25 -12.11 4.57
C ASN A 85 3.36 -12.25 3.33
N MET A 86 2.51 -13.28 3.32
CA MET A 86 1.66 -13.58 2.19
C MET A 86 0.53 -12.55 2.09
N ILE A 87 0.38 -11.93 0.92
CA ILE A 87 -0.77 -11.07 0.66
C ILE A 87 -2.02 -11.95 0.60
N PRO A 88 -3.07 -11.65 1.38
CA PRO A 88 -4.29 -12.44 1.40
C PRO A 88 -4.82 -12.68 -0.01
N GLU A 89 -5.05 -13.96 -0.33
CA GLU A 89 -5.69 -14.40 -1.59
C GLU A 89 -4.94 -14.05 -2.89
N ALA A 90 -3.74 -13.46 -2.81
CA ALA A 90 -2.93 -13.10 -3.99
C ALA A 90 -1.76 -14.05 -4.26
N ALA A 91 -1.47 -14.96 -3.30
CA ALA A 91 -0.38 -15.94 -3.38
C ALA A 91 1.01 -15.35 -3.68
N GLU A 92 1.21 -14.05 -3.44
CA GLU A 92 2.51 -13.37 -3.52
C GLU A 92 2.96 -12.90 -2.14
N PRO A 93 4.25 -13.11 -1.77
CA PRO A 93 4.80 -12.55 -0.55
C PRO A 93 5.23 -11.09 -0.77
N GLY A 94 5.16 -10.30 0.29
CA GLY A 94 5.72 -8.96 0.33
C GLY A 94 6.32 -8.61 1.68
N LEU A 95 7.00 -7.46 1.74
CA LEU A 95 7.39 -6.86 3.00
C LEU A 95 6.17 -6.16 3.60
N TRP A 96 5.50 -6.84 4.52
CA TRP A 96 4.32 -6.30 5.19
C TRP A 96 4.71 -5.22 6.19
N PHE A 97 3.99 -4.12 6.19
CA PHE A 97 4.04 -3.09 7.22
C PHE A 97 2.73 -3.09 8.01
N SER A 98 2.85 -3.34 9.32
CA SER A 98 1.77 -3.12 10.28
C SER A 98 1.56 -1.61 10.45
N TRP A 99 0.61 -1.05 9.71
CA TRP A 99 0.31 0.37 9.73
C TRP A 99 -1.19 0.60 9.70
N HIS A 100 -1.73 0.96 10.86
CA HIS A 100 -3.15 1.14 11.07
C HIS A 100 -3.55 2.61 10.92
N VAL A 101 -4.54 2.86 10.05
CA VAL A 101 -5.15 4.18 9.91
C VAL A 101 -5.76 4.60 11.25
N GLN A 102 -5.27 5.69 11.83
CA GLN A 102 -5.71 6.17 13.15
C GLN A 102 -7.11 6.80 13.12
N ALA A 103 -7.43 7.51 12.03
CA ALA A 103 -8.74 8.12 11.83
C ALA A 103 -9.06 8.12 10.33
N TRP A 104 -10.15 7.45 9.96
CA TRP A 104 -10.66 7.41 8.59
C TRP A 104 -12.04 8.04 8.54
N ASN A 105 -12.23 8.99 7.64
CA ASN A 105 -13.52 9.60 7.35
C ASN A 105 -13.93 9.29 5.90
N PRO A 106 -14.97 8.46 5.66
CA PRO A 106 -15.38 8.06 4.31
C PRO A 106 -15.82 9.23 3.42
N ASN A 107 -16.14 10.39 4.00
CA ASN A 107 -16.55 11.59 3.25
C ASN A 107 -15.38 12.51 2.89
N ARG A 108 -14.16 12.23 3.39
CA ARG A 108 -12.97 13.09 3.19
C ARG A 108 -11.77 12.31 2.69
N ASP A 109 -11.52 11.14 3.29
CA ASP A 109 -10.33 10.36 3.04
C ASP A 109 -10.54 9.44 1.83
N THR A 110 -9.45 9.25 1.08
CA THR A 110 -9.45 8.61 -0.23
C THR A 110 -8.32 7.59 -0.34
N LEU A 111 -8.34 6.73 -1.36
CA LEU A 111 -7.22 5.86 -1.66
C LEU A 111 -5.94 6.66 -1.97
N SER A 112 -6.08 7.88 -2.51
CA SER A 112 -4.94 8.78 -2.71
C SER A 112 -4.40 9.35 -1.39
N SER A 113 -5.25 9.70 -0.42
CA SER A 113 -4.76 10.13 0.90
C SER A 113 -4.15 8.97 1.67
N TRP A 114 -4.67 7.74 1.49
CA TRP A 114 -4.02 6.54 2.01
C TRP A 114 -2.63 6.32 1.41
N MET A 115 -2.50 6.45 0.08
CA MET A 115 -1.21 6.34 -0.59
C MET A 115 -0.21 7.41 -0.12
N ASN A 116 -0.68 8.63 0.15
CA ASN A 116 0.15 9.67 0.76
C ASN A 116 0.60 9.29 2.18
N ALA A 117 -0.26 8.68 2.99
CA ALA A 117 0.11 8.20 4.32
C ALA A 117 1.17 7.09 4.27
N ILE A 118 1.07 6.18 3.30
CA ILE A 118 2.12 5.18 3.02
C ILE A 118 3.44 5.85 2.63
N ALA A 119 3.40 6.80 1.69
CA ALA A 119 4.58 7.53 1.27
C ALA A 119 5.23 8.30 2.43
N ASP A 120 4.44 8.92 3.30
CA ASP A 120 4.91 9.60 4.51
C ASP A 120 5.51 8.63 5.53
N ARG A 121 4.95 7.43 5.67
CA ARG A 121 5.55 6.37 6.49
C ARG A 121 6.94 6.01 5.96
N LEU A 122 7.07 5.76 4.66
CA LEU A 122 8.35 5.38 4.03
C LEU A 122 9.39 6.52 4.04
N ARG A 123 8.95 7.78 4.20
CA ARG A 123 9.86 8.91 4.43
C ARG A 123 10.46 8.93 5.84
N ARG A 124 9.80 8.31 6.82
CA ARG A 124 10.26 8.24 8.21
C ARG A 124 11.06 6.96 8.41
N LEU A 125 12.37 7.02 8.11
CA LEU A 125 13.31 5.92 8.34
C LEU A 125 13.27 5.52 9.83
N GLN A 126 12.80 4.31 10.12
CA GLN A 126 12.67 3.76 11.47
C GLN A 126 12.98 2.27 11.45
#